data_AF-A0A3D2WBU7-F1
#
_entry.id   AF-A0A3D2WBU7-F1
#
_cell.length_a   1.000
_cell.length_b   1.000
_cell.length_c   1.000
_cell.angle_alpha   90.00
_cell.angle_beta   90.00
_cell.angle_gamma   90.00
#
_symmetry.space_group_name_H-M   'P 1'
#
loop_
_entity.id
_entity.type
_entity.pdbx_description
1 polymer ?
#
loop_
_entity_poly.entity_id
_entity_poly.type
_entity_poly.pdbx_seq_one_letter_code
_entity_poly.pdbx_strand_id
1 'polypeptide(L)'
;GISGIQSGHTFTPSADGRYVIAESEYQYAPLRIFDLQPALEGEVTNIRSPISAFTADWRHLVHNHEVRWPYVFVSGYLDGLQIFNLQDPANPATVGYYDTYIGAPSTDRPAMFNGAFGVDVRNEDGLILISDMSTGFWTFSMDGFQGWNGEQWGYPNISSAQDWDRPVVTRPISDY
;
A
#
# COMPACT_ATOMS: atom_id res chain seq x y z
N GLY A 1 11.17 -3.29 -16.62
CA GLY A 1 9.94 -2.53 -16.96
C GLY A 1 8.88 -3.49 -17.48
N ILE A 2 7.60 -3.19 -17.25
CA ILE A 2 6.45 -4.01 -17.66
C ILE A 2 5.93 -3.49 -19.01
N SER A 3 5.62 -4.40 -19.93
CA SER A 3 5.07 -4.03 -21.24
C SER A 3 3.73 -3.29 -21.08
N GLY A 4 3.59 -2.15 -21.74
CA GLY A 4 2.36 -1.34 -21.71
C GLY A 4 2.23 -0.35 -20.55
N ILE A 5 3.18 -0.32 -19.61
CA ILE A 5 3.23 0.67 -18.53
C ILE A 5 4.30 1.71 -18.86
N GLN A 6 3.89 2.97 -18.99
CA GLN A 6 4.79 4.08 -19.38
C GLN A 6 5.22 4.96 -18.21
N SER A 7 4.52 4.89 -17.07
CA SER A 7 4.83 5.63 -15.85
C SER A 7 4.47 4.80 -14.62
N GLY A 8 5.19 5.02 -13.53
CA GLY A 8 4.85 4.54 -12.18
C GLY A 8 4.77 5.73 -11.25
N HIS A 9 3.98 5.62 -10.18
CA HIS A 9 3.79 6.71 -9.22
C HIS A 9 4.21 6.25 -7.81
N THR A 10 3.48 5.34 -7.17
CA THR A 10 3.88 4.75 -5.87
C THR A 10 4.44 3.33 -6.02
N PHE A 11 5.51 3.03 -5.28
CA PHE A 11 6.12 1.71 -5.22
C PHE A 11 6.53 1.40 -3.78
N THR A 12 5.92 0.38 -3.18
CA THR A 12 6.13 0.06 -1.76
C THR A 12 6.43 -1.43 -1.61
N PRO A 13 7.65 -1.80 -1.14
CA PRO A 13 7.96 -3.18 -0.83
C PRO A 13 7.33 -3.60 0.51
N SER A 14 7.10 -4.90 0.66
CA SER A 14 6.94 -5.51 1.98
C SER A 14 8.24 -5.35 2.78
N ALA A 15 8.17 -5.36 4.11
CA ALA A 15 9.32 -5.01 4.94
C ALA A 15 10.52 -5.98 4.82
N ASP A 16 10.29 -7.21 4.35
CA ASP A 16 11.33 -8.19 4.00
C ASP A 16 11.90 -8.00 2.58
N GLY A 17 11.31 -7.12 1.78
CA GLY A 17 11.70 -6.82 0.39
C GLY A 17 11.22 -7.83 -0.65
N ARG A 18 10.48 -8.89 -0.27
CA ARG A 18 10.07 -9.94 -1.21
C ARG A 18 8.93 -9.52 -2.11
N TYR A 19 7.84 -9.00 -1.52
CA TYR A 19 6.66 -8.59 -2.26
C TYR A 19 6.70 -7.09 -2.51
N VAL A 20 6.10 -6.67 -3.61
CA VAL A 20 5.99 -5.25 -3.96
C VAL A 20 4.58 -4.95 -4.41
N ILE A 21 4.05 -3.83 -3.95
CA ILE A 21 2.82 -3.22 -4.44
C ILE A 21 3.22 -2.01 -5.27
N ALA A 22 2.89 -2.03 -6.55
CA ALA A 22 3.20 -0.96 -7.49
C ALA A 22 1.94 -0.34 -8.09
N GLU A 23 2.01 0.97 -8.28
CA GLU A 23 0.92 1.85 -8.62
C GLU A 23 1.36 2.79 -9.76
N SER A 24 0.42 3.16 -10.65
CA SER A 24 0.73 3.83 -11.93
C SER A 24 -0.04 5.13 -12.18
N GLU A 25 -0.82 5.55 -11.20
CA GLU A 25 -1.69 6.73 -11.14
C GLU A 25 -2.55 6.92 -12.39
N TYR A 26 -3.10 5.81 -12.88
CA TYR A 26 -3.89 5.77 -14.09
C TYR A 26 -5.26 5.19 -13.80
N GLN A 27 -6.32 5.93 -14.12
CA GLN A 27 -7.68 5.46 -13.95
C GLN A 27 -7.83 4.09 -14.63
N TYR A 28 -8.53 3.14 -14.00
CA TYR A 28 -8.65 1.74 -14.46
C TYR A 28 -7.41 0.85 -14.26
N ALA A 29 -6.26 1.40 -13.86
CA ALA A 29 -5.12 0.57 -13.46
C ALA A 29 -5.27 0.14 -12.00
N PRO A 30 -5.30 -1.17 -11.71
CA PRO A 30 -5.26 -1.65 -10.34
C PRO A 30 -3.87 -1.47 -9.74
N LEU A 31 -3.77 -1.54 -8.41
CA LEU A 31 -2.52 -1.86 -7.74
C LEU A 31 -2.06 -3.25 -8.22
N ARG A 32 -0.77 -3.38 -8.49
CA ARG A 32 -0.18 -4.63 -8.99
C ARG A 32 0.77 -5.18 -7.95
N ILE A 33 0.62 -6.46 -7.64
CA ILE A 33 1.43 -7.16 -6.64
C ILE A 33 2.44 -8.03 -7.36
N PHE A 34 3.71 -7.92 -6.99
CA PHE A 34 4.81 -8.69 -7.57
C PHE A 34 5.48 -9.54 -6.50
N ASP A 35 5.84 -10.78 -6.86
CA ASP A 35 6.81 -11.57 -6.11
C ASP A 35 8.19 -11.35 -6.74
N LEU A 36 9.13 -10.80 -5.98
CA LEU A 36 10.49 -10.55 -6.43
C LEU A 36 11.40 -11.76 -6.21
N GLN A 37 10.94 -12.83 -5.56
CA GLN A 37 11.78 -13.99 -5.23
C GLN A 37 12.60 -14.52 -6.41
N PRO A 38 12.04 -14.74 -7.63
CA PRO A 38 12.83 -15.26 -8.76
C PRO A 38 13.98 -14.33 -9.16
N ALA A 39 13.83 -13.02 -8.96
CA ALA A 39 14.90 -12.06 -9.23
C ALA A 39 15.92 -11.99 -8.10
N LEU A 40 15.46 -12.09 -6.84
CA LEU A 40 16.32 -12.13 -5.65
C LEU A 40 17.20 -13.39 -5.60
N GLU A 41 16.70 -14.50 -6.16
CA GLU A 41 17.44 -15.77 -6.31
C GLU A 41 18.29 -15.83 -7.59
N GLY A 42 18.22 -14.80 -8.44
CA GLY A 42 19.02 -14.71 -9.67
C GLY A 42 18.51 -15.57 -10.84
N GLU A 43 17.33 -16.19 -10.74
CA GLU A 43 16.73 -16.97 -11.82
C GLU A 43 16.36 -16.09 -13.02
N VAL A 44 15.93 -14.85 -12.75
CA VAL A 44 15.59 -13.85 -13.76
C VAL A 44 16.17 -12.49 -13.40
N THR A 45 16.45 -11.67 -14.40
CA THR A 45 16.93 -10.29 -14.17
C THR A 45 15.79 -9.27 -14.12
N ASN A 46 14.57 -9.66 -14.48
CA ASN A 46 13.43 -8.76 -14.58
C ASN A 46 12.12 -9.49 -14.25
N ILE A 47 11.38 -8.99 -13.27
CA ILE A 47 9.98 -9.36 -13.06
C ILE A 47 9.10 -8.51 -13.98
N ARG A 48 8.32 -9.18 -14.84
CA ARG A 48 7.51 -8.51 -15.89
C ARG A 48 6.01 -8.66 -15.71
N SER A 49 5.58 -9.56 -14.83
CA SER A 49 4.17 -9.87 -14.61
C SER A 49 3.87 -9.83 -13.12
N PRO A 50 2.77 -9.17 -12.70
CA PRO A 50 2.30 -9.28 -11.34
C PRO A 50 1.74 -10.67 -11.08
N ILE A 51 1.78 -11.10 -9.82
CA ILE A 51 1.14 -12.33 -9.36
C ILE A 51 -0.34 -12.12 -9.07
N SER A 52 -0.75 -10.89 -8.77
CA SER A 52 -2.14 -10.51 -8.53
C SER A 52 -2.33 -8.99 -8.64
N ALA A 53 -3.57 -8.52 -8.47
CA ALA A 53 -3.91 -7.12 -8.52
C ALA A 53 -5.03 -6.78 -7.54
N PHE A 54 -5.13 -5.51 -7.15
CA PHE A 54 -6.19 -5.00 -6.29
C PHE A 54 -6.80 -3.70 -6.85
N THR A 55 -8.13 -3.62 -6.84
CA THR A 55 -8.91 -2.41 -7.10
C THR A 55 -10.20 -2.48 -6.29
N ALA A 56 -10.55 -1.41 -5.59
CA ALA A 56 -11.82 -1.32 -4.87
C ALA A 56 -12.97 -1.04 -5.85
N ASP A 57 -12.82 0.00 -6.67
CA ASP A 57 -13.67 0.28 -7.82
C ASP A 57 -12.81 0.54 -9.05
N TRP A 58 -12.99 -0.27 -10.10
CA TRP A 58 -12.24 -0.14 -11.34
C TRP A 58 -12.46 1.21 -12.03
N ARG A 59 -13.58 1.91 -11.73
CA ARG A 59 -13.90 3.24 -12.30
C ARG A 59 -13.13 4.36 -11.64
N HIS A 60 -12.59 4.12 -10.45
CA HIS A 60 -11.86 5.09 -9.65
C HIS A 60 -10.34 4.84 -9.75
N LEU A 61 -9.59 5.54 -8.90
CA LEU A 61 -8.14 5.59 -8.97
C LEU A 61 -7.54 5.55 -7.56
N VAL A 62 -6.51 4.74 -7.41
CA VAL A 62 -5.62 4.71 -6.24
C VAL A 62 -4.50 5.74 -6.38
N HIS A 63 -4.04 6.31 -5.27
CA HIS A 63 -2.98 7.32 -5.28
C HIS A 63 -1.73 6.84 -4.52
N ASN A 64 -1.88 6.59 -3.22
CA ASN A 64 -0.79 6.10 -2.38
C ASN A 64 -1.20 4.86 -1.59
N HIS A 65 -0.20 4.13 -1.11
CA HIS A 65 -0.40 2.99 -0.23
C HIS A 65 0.78 2.76 0.72
N GLU A 66 0.45 2.27 1.90
CA GLU A 66 1.36 1.88 2.97
C GLU A 66 1.23 0.39 3.27
N VAL A 67 2.36 -0.27 3.53
CA VAL A 67 2.41 -1.73 3.76
C VAL A 67 2.80 -2.00 5.20
N ARG A 68 1.95 -2.75 5.92
CA ARG A 68 2.22 -3.32 7.24
C ARG A 68 1.76 -4.78 7.21
N TRP A 69 2.65 -5.63 6.69
CA TRP A 69 2.31 -6.98 6.28
C TRP A 69 1.50 -7.75 7.33
N PRO A 70 0.36 -8.38 6.97
CA PRO A 70 -0.17 -8.56 5.61
C PRO A 70 -1.11 -7.44 5.14
N TYR A 71 -1.26 -6.35 5.87
CA TYR A 71 -2.19 -5.28 5.53
C TYR A 71 -1.55 -4.26 4.57
N VAL A 72 -2.36 -3.80 3.63
CA VAL A 72 -2.05 -2.67 2.75
C VAL A 72 -3.15 -1.64 2.91
N PHE A 73 -2.75 -0.43 3.29
CA PHE A 73 -3.63 0.72 3.50
C PHE A 73 -3.48 1.65 2.32
N VAL A 74 -4.58 2.08 1.73
CA VAL A 74 -4.58 2.78 0.45
C VAL A 74 -5.40 4.05 0.57
N SER A 75 -4.83 5.16 0.10
CA SER A 75 -5.61 6.35 -0.24
C SER A 75 -6.02 6.22 -1.71
N GLY A 76 -7.29 5.93 -1.93
CA GLY A 76 -7.85 5.91 -3.27
C GLY A 76 -8.78 7.08 -3.45
N TYR A 77 -8.28 8.22 -3.94
CA TYR A 77 -9.03 9.40 -4.35
C TYR A 77 -10.54 9.36 -3.98
N LEU A 78 -11.40 8.95 -4.92
CA LEU A 78 -12.86 8.91 -4.75
C LEU A 78 -13.38 7.75 -3.89
N ASP A 79 -12.55 6.74 -3.64
CA ASP A 79 -12.85 5.59 -2.78
C ASP A 79 -12.50 5.83 -1.30
N GLY A 80 -11.77 6.90 -0.97
CA GLY A 80 -11.31 7.18 0.38
C GLY A 80 -10.26 6.18 0.88
N LEU A 81 -10.42 5.71 2.12
CA LEU A 81 -9.57 4.68 2.73
C LEU A 81 -9.99 3.30 2.23
N GLN A 82 -9.04 2.56 1.66
CA GLN A 82 -9.21 1.14 1.35
C GLN A 82 -8.15 0.32 2.08
N ILE A 83 -8.53 -0.82 2.63
CA ILE A 83 -7.62 -1.73 3.33
C ILE A 83 -7.82 -3.14 2.78
N PHE A 84 -6.75 -3.72 2.26
CA PHE A 84 -6.74 -5.11 1.81
C PHE A 84 -5.62 -5.90 2.45
N ASN A 85 -5.78 -7.22 2.44
CA ASN A 85 -4.90 -8.18 3.07
C ASN A 85 -4.19 -9.03 2.00
N LEU A 86 -2.90 -9.28 2.21
CA LEU A 86 -1.99 -10.05 1.36
C LEU A 86 -1.44 -11.30 2.04
N GLN A 87 -2.15 -11.86 3.03
CA GLN A 87 -1.76 -13.13 3.63
C GLN A 87 -1.70 -14.26 2.58
N ASP A 88 -2.59 -14.22 1.59
CA ASP A 88 -2.42 -14.91 0.31
C ASP A 88 -2.15 -13.88 -0.79
N PRO A 89 -0.88 -13.65 -1.18
CA PRO A 89 -0.52 -12.63 -2.17
C PRO A 89 -1.09 -12.90 -3.55
N ALA A 90 -1.50 -14.14 -3.87
CA ALA A 90 -2.15 -14.46 -5.14
C ALA A 90 -3.64 -14.08 -5.13
N ASN A 91 -4.25 -13.93 -3.94
CA ASN A 91 -5.67 -13.63 -3.77
C ASN A 91 -5.89 -12.49 -2.75
N PRO A 92 -5.58 -11.24 -3.12
CA PRO A 92 -5.81 -10.08 -2.25
C PRO A 92 -7.29 -9.97 -1.84
N ALA A 93 -7.55 -9.65 -0.56
CA ALA A 93 -8.90 -9.55 -0.03
C ALA A 93 -9.12 -8.22 0.70
N THR A 94 -10.21 -7.50 0.37
CA THR A 94 -10.62 -6.31 1.13
C THR A 94 -11.01 -6.71 2.55
N VAL A 95 -10.46 -6.00 3.55
CA VAL A 95 -10.74 -6.24 4.98
C VAL A 95 -11.32 -5.01 5.68
N GLY A 96 -11.28 -3.85 5.04
CA GLY A 96 -11.89 -2.64 5.55
C GLY A 96 -11.90 -1.53 4.50
N TYR A 97 -12.86 -0.61 4.63
CA TYR A 97 -12.90 0.59 3.81
C TYR A 97 -13.71 1.69 4.50
N TYR A 98 -13.45 2.93 4.12
CA TYR A 98 -14.29 4.06 4.48
C TYR A 98 -14.19 5.14 3.40
N ASP A 99 -15.34 5.52 2.85
CA ASP A 99 -15.42 6.58 1.86
C ASP A 99 -15.29 7.95 2.55
N THR A 100 -14.14 8.61 2.36
CA THR A 100 -13.88 9.97 2.89
C THR A 100 -14.35 11.07 1.93
N TYR A 101 -14.80 10.71 0.73
CA TYR A 101 -15.20 11.64 -0.31
C TYR A 101 -16.72 11.82 -0.37
N ILE A 102 -17.21 12.83 0.34
CA ILE A 102 -18.65 13.19 0.37
C ILE A 102 -19.00 14.37 -0.56
N GLY A 103 -18.06 14.79 -1.41
CA GLY A 103 -18.16 16.02 -2.21
C GLY A 103 -18.73 15.82 -3.62
N ALA A 104 -19.14 16.92 -4.24
CA ALA A 104 -19.36 16.93 -5.68
C ALA A 104 -17.99 16.87 -6.42
N PRO A 105 -17.89 16.19 -7.57
CA PRO A 105 -16.68 16.17 -8.38
C PRO A 105 -16.15 17.58 -8.62
N SER A 106 -14.86 17.81 -8.35
CA SER A 106 -14.26 19.12 -8.58
C SER A 106 -14.40 19.51 -10.05
N THR A 107 -14.73 20.77 -10.30
CA THR A 107 -14.79 21.34 -11.66
C THR A 107 -13.43 21.81 -12.16
N ASP A 108 -12.47 22.00 -11.27
CA ASP A 108 -11.19 22.67 -11.58
C ASP A 108 -10.05 21.70 -11.94
N ARG A 109 -10.28 20.40 -11.80
CA ARG A 109 -9.32 19.30 -12.05
C ARG A 109 -10.08 18.07 -12.55
N PRO A 110 -9.40 17.10 -13.19
CA PRO A 110 -10.10 15.92 -13.68
C PRO A 110 -10.79 15.20 -12.51
N ALA A 111 -12.04 14.78 -12.74
CA ALA A 111 -12.95 14.38 -11.67
C ALA A 111 -12.44 13.24 -10.78
N MET A 112 -11.58 12.37 -11.31
CA MET A 112 -11.00 11.25 -10.58
C MET A 112 -9.89 11.64 -9.58
N PHE A 113 -9.29 12.83 -9.66
CA PHE A 113 -8.24 13.30 -8.75
C PHE A 113 -8.80 14.12 -7.57
N ASN A 114 -9.88 13.64 -6.97
CA ASN A 114 -10.53 14.24 -5.79
C ASN A 114 -10.61 13.23 -4.65
N GLY A 115 -10.67 13.72 -3.41
CA GLY A 115 -10.77 12.86 -2.23
C GLY A 115 -9.43 12.53 -1.60
N ALA A 116 -9.24 11.29 -1.16
CA ALA A 116 -8.07 10.84 -0.40
C ALA A 116 -6.78 10.89 -1.23
N PHE A 117 -5.84 11.74 -0.81
CA PHE A 117 -4.53 11.89 -1.42
C PHE A 117 -3.48 11.08 -0.66
N GLY A 118 -3.34 11.29 0.64
CA GLY A 118 -2.33 10.59 1.44
C GLY A 118 -2.92 9.54 2.37
N VAL A 119 -2.11 8.53 2.67
CA VAL A 119 -2.31 7.56 3.74
C VAL A 119 -1.02 7.40 4.53
N ASP A 120 -1.13 7.29 5.85
CA ASP A 120 -0.01 6.91 6.73
C ASP A 120 -0.51 6.01 7.87
N VAL A 121 0.37 5.16 8.41
CA VAL A 121 0.03 4.21 9.47
C VAL A 121 1.13 4.16 10.52
N ARG A 122 0.75 4.48 11.76
CA ARG A 122 1.66 4.42 12.90
C ARG A 122 1.75 3.01 13.47
N ASN A 123 2.98 2.53 13.65
CA ASN A 123 3.26 1.19 14.16
C ASN A 123 2.91 1.00 15.63
N GLU A 124 3.13 2.02 16.47
CA GLU A 124 3.01 1.89 17.93
C GLU A 124 1.59 1.51 18.38
N ASP A 125 0.56 2.06 17.73
CA ASP A 125 -0.83 1.88 18.12
C ASP A 125 -1.81 1.63 16.96
N GLY A 126 -1.30 1.52 15.73
CA GLY A 126 -2.09 1.22 14.56
C GLY A 126 -2.96 2.39 14.08
N LEU A 127 -2.66 3.63 14.51
CA LEU A 127 -3.37 4.82 14.04
C LEU A 127 -3.20 4.98 12.53
N ILE A 128 -4.33 4.99 11.81
CA ILE A 128 -4.38 5.17 10.36
C ILE A 128 -4.78 6.62 10.08
N LEU A 129 -4.04 7.29 9.21
CA LEU A 129 -4.27 8.67 8.82
C LEU A 129 -4.66 8.74 7.35
N ILE A 130 -5.63 9.59 7.01
CA ILE A 130 -5.95 9.96 5.63
C ILE A 130 -5.94 11.48 5.51
N SER A 131 -5.25 11.97 4.49
CA SER A 131 -5.38 13.35 4.03
C SER A 131 -6.25 13.39 2.78
N ASP A 132 -7.44 13.95 2.92
CA ASP A 132 -8.42 14.13 1.86
C ASP A 132 -8.42 15.58 1.38
N MET A 133 -8.28 15.79 0.08
CA MET A 133 -8.21 17.12 -0.54
C MET A 133 -9.54 17.88 -0.51
N SER A 134 -10.62 17.21 -0.13
CA SER A 134 -12.00 17.71 -0.17
C SER A 134 -12.58 17.83 1.23
N THR A 135 -12.28 16.87 2.11
CA THR A 135 -12.84 16.78 3.46
C THR A 135 -11.83 16.98 4.59
N GLY A 136 -10.54 17.09 4.27
CA GLY A 136 -9.50 17.40 5.24
C GLY A 136 -8.85 16.16 5.84
N PHE A 137 -8.64 16.16 7.16
CA PHE A 137 -7.86 15.14 7.86
C PHE A 137 -8.75 14.14 8.59
N TRP A 138 -8.48 12.85 8.39
CA TRP A 138 -9.21 11.76 9.03
C TRP A 138 -8.26 10.83 9.78
N THR A 139 -8.75 10.29 10.89
CA THR A 139 -8.05 9.29 11.70
C THR A 139 -8.94 8.08 11.90
N PHE A 140 -8.38 6.89 11.75
CA PHE A 140 -9.09 5.63 11.94
C PHE A 140 -8.32 4.70 12.88
N SER A 141 -9.09 3.85 13.56
CA SER A 141 -8.62 2.63 14.20
C SER A 141 -9.32 1.46 13.54
N MET A 142 -8.60 0.35 13.31
CA MET A 142 -9.18 -0.87 12.75
C MET A 142 -9.24 -1.95 13.82
N ASP A 143 -10.41 -2.57 13.97
CA ASP A 143 -10.58 -3.71 14.88
C ASP A 143 -9.60 -4.84 14.51
N GLY A 144 -8.87 -5.34 15.51
CA GLY A 144 -7.85 -6.37 15.30
C GLY A 144 -6.49 -5.85 14.80
N PHE A 145 -6.32 -4.53 14.63
CA PHE A 145 -5.03 -3.91 14.30
C PHE A 145 -4.73 -2.77 15.28
N GLN A 146 -4.00 -3.10 16.33
CA GLN A 146 -3.69 -2.19 17.46
C GLN A 146 -2.22 -1.74 17.44
N GLY A 147 -1.56 -1.87 16.29
CA GLY A 147 -0.14 -1.69 16.13
C GLY A 147 0.46 -2.74 15.20
N TRP A 148 1.69 -2.50 14.77
CA TRP A 148 2.42 -3.41 13.89
C TRP A 148 3.92 -3.33 14.16
N ASN A 149 4.55 -4.50 14.33
CA ASN A 149 6.00 -4.61 14.46
C ASN A 149 6.60 -5.70 13.55
N GLY A 150 5.79 -6.33 12.70
CA GLY A 150 6.19 -7.39 11.77
C GLY A 150 6.53 -8.74 12.40
N GLU A 151 6.76 -8.84 13.71
CA GLU A 151 7.30 -10.06 14.36
C GLU A 151 6.41 -11.28 14.16
N GLN A 152 5.09 -11.11 14.27
CA GLN A 152 4.10 -12.17 14.08
C GLN A 152 4.16 -12.81 12.68
N TRP A 153 4.76 -12.10 11.71
CA TRP A 153 4.85 -12.51 10.32
C TRP A 153 6.29 -12.83 9.90
N GLY A 154 7.26 -12.67 10.80
CA GLY A 154 8.68 -12.77 10.45
C GLY A 154 9.18 -11.58 9.60
N TYR A 155 8.56 -10.41 9.74
CA TYR A 155 8.96 -9.17 9.06
C TYR A 155 9.70 -8.25 10.04
N PRO A 156 10.67 -7.46 9.57
CA PRO A 156 11.30 -6.44 10.41
C PRO A 156 10.32 -5.29 10.67
N ASN A 157 10.45 -4.63 11.82
CA ASN A 157 9.68 -3.45 12.18
C ASN A 157 10.16 -2.21 11.39
N ILE A 158 9.91 -2.18 10.08
CA ILE A 158 10.26 -1.06 9.20
C ILE A 158 8.98 -0.30 8.87
N SER A 159 9.05 1.03 9.00
CA SER A 159 7.95 1.95 8.79
C SER A 159 8.44 3.18 8.04
N SER A 160 7.60 3.72 7.16
CA SER A 160 7.77 5.07 6.61
C SER A 160 7.56 6.14 7.68
N ALA A 161 6.71 5.86 8.68
CA ALA A 161 6.52 6.66 9.86
C ALA A 161 7.62 6.36 10.90
N GLN A 162 8.41 7.40 11.17
CA GLN A 162 9.47 7.58 12.17
C GLN A 162 9.53 6.56 13.33
N ASP A 163 10.60 5.76 13.38
CA ASP A 163 11.10 5.05 14.58
C ASP A 163 12.55 5.49 14.84
N TRP A 164 12.79 6.81 14.93
CA TRP A 164 14.15 7.39 15.09
C TRP A 164 14.77 7.08 16.45
N ASP A 165 13.94 6.72 17.43
CA ASP A 165 14.36 6.50 18.81
C ASP A 165 14.78 5.05 19.08
N ARG A 166 14.51 4.12 18.15
CA ARG A 166 14.93 2.71 18.27
C ARG A 166 15.91 2.35 17.16
N PRO A 167 17.04 1.70 17.47
CA PRO A 167 17.96 1.24 16.45
C PRO A 167 17.29 0.19 15.56
N VAL A 168 17.56 0.25 14.26
CA VAL A 168 17.12 -0.78 13.30
C VAL A 168 17.62 -2.14 13.79
N VAL A 169 16.70 -3.05 14.08
CA VAL A 169 17.04 -4.42 14.46
C VAL A 169 17.57 -5.15 13.23
N THR A 170 18.89 -5.16 13.06
CA THR A 170 19.56 -5.94 12.01
C THR A 170 19.47 -7.42 12.37
N ARG A 171 18.91 -8.25 11.49
CA ARG A 171 18.99 -9.71 11.63
C ARG A 171 20.47 -10.15 11.65
N PRO A 172 20.83 -11.21 12.38
CA PRO A 172 22.12 -11.86 12.20
C PRO A 172 22.25 -12.30 10.73
N ILE A 173 23.31 -11.86 10.07
CA ILE A 173 23.68 -12.41 8.77
C ILE A 173 24.18 -13.82 9.06
N SER A 174 23.59 -14.83 8.42
CA SER A 174 24.13 -16.18 8.44
C SER A 174 25.47 -16.13 7.70
N ASP A 175 26.57 -16.30 8.42
CA ASP A 175 27.88 -16.51 7.80
C ASP A 175 27.82 -17.80 6.96
N TYR A 176 27.90 -17.65 5.64
CA TYR A 176 28.29 -18.71 4.72
C TYR A 176 29.54 -18.26 3.96
#